data_AF-A0A8S4SDF2-F1
#
_entry.id   AF-A0A8S4SDF2-F1
#
_cell.length_a   1.000
_cell.length_b   1.000
_cell.length_c   1.000
_cell.angle_alpha   90.00
_cell.angle_beta   90.00
_cell.angle_gamma   90.00
#
_symmetry.space_group_name_H-M   'P 1'
#
loop_
_entity.id
_entity.type
_entity.pdbx_description
1 polymer ?
#
loop_
_entity_poly.entity_id
_entity_poly.type
_entity_poly.pdbx_seq_one_letter_code
_entity_poly.pdbx_strand_id
1 'polypeptide(L)'
;ESSMFVSRRRWILKTCGKTTPLRCVRAVLQLAQETAGHSRVQNVFYSRREFARPAAQLKPHDNFDSEVELLDSFFGDGTAYIMGPEKDCWYLYTLLPLEGTVDALEKEREEDEDIGYSGTEPDQTIEILMSDLDPAVMDIFTRATSANAAEATKASGIDKLIPGMMIDDYLFDPCGYSMNGVAKDRGYYTIDEFFNDKVAWKHPAPLSALTR
;
A
#
# COMPACT_ATOMS: atom_id res chain seq x y z
N GLU A 1 12.19 -6.03 1.56
CA GLU A 1 12.10 -4.56 1.53
C GLU A 1 10.69 -4.18 1.93
N SER A 2 10.52 -3.05 2.61
CA SER A 2 9.22 -2.67 3.15
C SER A 2 9.14 -1.19 3.50
N SER A 3 7.98 -0.60 3.27
CA SER A 3 7.62 0.73 3.74
C SER A 3 6.51 0.63 4.77
N MET A 4 6.64 1.40 5.86
CA MET A 4 5.64 1.46 6.91
C MET A 4 5.36 2.91 7.29
N PHE A 5 4.09 3.30 7.25
CA PHE A 5 3.64 4.63 7.67
C PHE A 5 2.72 4.49 8.88
N VAL A 6 3.00 5.27 9.92
CA VAL A 6 2.21 5.31 11.15
C VAL A 6 1.78 6.74 11.41
N SER A 7 0.47 6.97 11.46
CA SER A 7 -0.13 8.25 11.85
C SER A 7 -1.05 8.05 13.04
N ARG A 8 -1.72 9.12 13.50
CA ARG A 8 -2.57 9.08 14.70
C ARG A 8 -3.63 7.96 14.69
N ARG A 9 -4.20 7.66 13.52
CA ARG A 9 -5.31 6.69 13.34
C ARG A 9 -5.14 5.80 12.10
N ARG A 10 -3.99 5.83 11.45
CA ARG A 10 -3.73 5.07 10.23
C ARG A 10 -2.39 4.35 10.33
N TRP A 11 -2.40 3.08 9.95
CA TRP A 11 -1.22 2.26 9.84
C TRP A 11 -1.21 1.63 8.45
N ILE A 12 -0.07 1.73 7.77
CA ILE A 12 0.12 1.21 6.42
C ILE A 12 1.42 0.43 6.43
N LEU A 13 1.36 -0.82 5.96
CA LEU A 13 2.52 -1.67 5.77
C LEU A 13 2.49 -2.22 4.35
N LYS A 14 3.57 -1.98 3.62
CA LYS A 14 3.82 -2.57 2.31
C LYS A 14 5.10 -3.39 2.39
N THR A 15 5.02 -4.65 1.98
CA THR A 15 6.17 -5.57 1.99
C THR A 15 6.24 -6.30 0.66
N CYS A 16 7.43 -6.78 0.29
CA CYS A 16 7.64 -7.54 -0.95
C CYS A 16 8.35 -8.88 -0.71
N GLY A 17 8.54 -9.65 -1.78
CA GLY A 17 9.24 -10.93 -1.73
C GLY A 17 8.36 -12.04 -1.15
N LYS A 18 8.85 -12.72 -0.09
CA LYS A 18 8.16 -13.83 0.59
C LYS A 18 7.75 -13.49 2.03
N THR A 19 7.76 -12.20 2.38
CA THR A 19 7.29 -11.73 3.68
C THR A 19 5.82 -12.09 3.87
N THR A 20 5.40 -12.30 5.11
CA THR A 20 4.03 -12.71 5.44
C THR A 20 3.30 -11.61 6.23
N PRO A 21 2.96 -10.47 5.59
CA PRO A 21 2.47 -9.27 6.29
C PRO A 21 1.23 -9.52 7.14
N LEU A 22 0.33 -10.42 6.75
CA LEU A 22 -0.88 -10.69 7.54
C LEU A 22 -0.61 -11.35 8.90
N ARG A 23 0.58 -11.94 9.10
CA ARG A 23 0.95 -12.51 10.40
C ARG A 23 1.13 -11.47 11.50
N CYS A 24 1.40 -10.21 11.15
CA CYS A 24 1.59 -9.16 12.15
C CYS A 24 0.28 -8.53 12.63
N VAL A 25 -0.87 -8.78 11.96
CA VAL A 25 -2.15 -8.12 12.23
C VAL A 25 -2.54 -8.22 13.71
N ARG A 26 -2.48 -9.42 14.31
CA ARG A 26 -2.78 -9.60 15.74
C ARG A 26 -1.93 -8.72 16.65
N ALA A 27 -0.62 -8.66 16.38
CA ALA A 27 0.31 -7.87 17.18
C ALA A 27 0.05 -6.36 17.00
N VAL A 28 -0.26 -5.92 15.79
CA VAL A 28 -0.59 -4.52 15.51
C VAL A 28 -1.88 -4.09 16.22
N LEU A 29 -2.92 -4.93 16.19
CA LEU A 29 -4.18 -4.66 16.89
C LEU A 29 -3.96 -4.55 18.40
N GLN A 30 -3.17 -5.46 18.98
CA GLN A 30 -2.82 -5.43 20.40
C GLN A 30 -2.03 -4.14 20.75
N LEU A 31 -1.02 -3.78 19.96
CA LEU A 31 -0.25 -2.56 20.17
C LEU A 31 -1.11 -1.29 20.06
N ALA A 32 -2.03 -1.24 19.10
CA ALA A 32 -2.94 -0.12 18.92
C ALA A 32 -3.86 0.07 20.14
N GLN A 33 -4.35 -1.03 20.71
CA GLN A 33 -5.16 -1.03 21.94
C GLN A 33 -4.34 -0.60 23.16
N GLU A 34 -3.20 -1.25 23.40
CA GLU A 34 -2.39 -1.07 24.61
C GLU A 34 -1.66 0.27 24.66
N THR A 35 -1.17 0.74 23.50
CA THR A 35 -0.33 1.94 23.42
C THR A 35 -1.14 3.19 23.12
N ALA A 36 -2.14 3.09 22.24
CA ALA A 36 -2.89 4.24 21.73
C ALA A 36 -4.37 4.26 22.15
N GLY A 37 -4.85 3.22 22.85
CA GLY A 37 -6.24 3.14 23.31
C GLY A 37 -7.25 2.90 22.20
N HIS A 38 -6.81 2.47 21.01
CA HIS A 38 -7.71 2.21 19.88
C HIS A 38 -8.36 0.84 20.05
N SER A 39 -9.66 0.81 20.35
CA SER A 39 -10.43 -0.42 20.61
C SER A 39 -11.28 -0.91 19.43
N ARG A 40 -11.35 -0.14 18.35
CA ARG A 40 -12.14 -0.47 17.17
C ARG A 40 -11.35 -0.14 15.91
N VAL A 41 -11.36 -1.07 14.95
CA VAL A 41 -10.86 -0.83 13.60
C VAL A 41 -11.99 -0.21 12.80
N GLN A 42 -11.74 0.95 12.21
CA GLN A 42 -12.72 1.63 11.37
C GLN A 42 -12.78 0.99 9.98
N ASN A 43 -11.62 0.90 9.30
CA ASN A 43 -11.49 0.37 7.95
C ASN A 43 -10.27 -0.55 7.85
N VAL A 44 -10.35 -1.53 6.95
CA VAL A 44 -9.23 -2.38 6.54
C VAL A 44 -9.17 -2.35 5.03
N PHE A 45 -7.97 -2.21 4.49
CA PHE A 45 -7.68 -2.45 3.07
C PHE A 45 -6.47 -3.36 3.01
N TYR A 46 -6.68 -4.60 2.60
CA TYR A 46 -5.60 -5.52 2.24
C TYR A 46 -5.65 -5.74 0.74
N SER A 47 -4.57 -5.42 0.04
CA SER A 47 -4.54 -5.58 -1.41
C SER A 47 -3.19 -6.04 -1.92
N ARG A 48 -3.22 -6.70 -3.08
CA ARG A 48 -2.02 -7.08 -3.83
C ARG A 48 -2.35 -7.34 -5.29
N ARG A 49 -1.38 -7.10 -6.17
CA ARG A 49 -1.40 -7.62 -7.55
C ARG A 49 -1.12 -9.13 -7.53
N GLU A 50 -1.58 -9.82 -8.56
CA GLU A 50 -1.21 -11.22 -8.83
C GLU A 50 0.31 -11.43 -8.69
N PHE A 51 0.69 -12.52 -8.02
CA PHE A 51 2.10 -12.83 -7.82
C PHE A 51 2.71 -13.33 -9.12
N ALA A 52 3.94 -12.90 -9.42
CA ALA A 52 4.68 -13.46 -10.55
C ALA A 52 4.99 -14.96 -10.35
N ARG A 53 5.09 -15.41 -9.09
CA ARG A 53 5.35 -16.81 -8.71
C ARG A 53 4.52 -17.18 -7.48
N PRO A 54 3.21 -17.44 -7.63
CA PRO A 54 2.31 -17.73 -6.50
C PRO A 54 2.78 -18.92 -5.66
N ALA A 55 3.23 -20.00 -6.32
CA ALA A 55 3.74 -21.21 -5.66
C ALA A 55 4.98 -20.99 -4.78
N ALA A 56 5.66 -19.85 -4.87
CA ALA A 56 6.82 -19.53 -4.05
C ALA A 56 6.45 -18.82 -2.73
N GLN A 57 5.19 -18.39 -2.57
CA GLN A 57 4.69 -17.71 -1.39
C GLN A 57 4.46 -18.68 -0.23
N LEU A 58 4.52 -18.14 0.99
CA LEU A 58 4.35 -18.90 2.23
C LEU A 58 2.93 -18.67 2.77
N LYS A 59 2.33 -19.71 3.36
CA LYS A 59 1.04 -19.57 4.06
C LYS A 59 1.08 -18.42 5.07
N PRO A 60 0.05 -17.55 5.11
CA PRO A 60 -1.26 -17.67 4.43
C PRO A 60 -1.32 -17.12 3.00
N HIS A 61 -0.21 -16.65 2.43
CA HIS A 61 -0.17 -15.89 1.18
C HIS A 61 -0.01 -16.74 -0.08
N ASP A 62 -0.27 -18.04 0.02
CA ASP A 62 -0.19 -18.98 -1.10
C ASP A 62 -1.39 -18.88 -2.05
N ASN A 63 -2.52 -18.35 -1.60
CA ASN A 63 -3.70 -18.04 -2.41
C ASN A 63 -4.57 -16.98 -1.72
N PHE A 64 -5.47 -16.32 -2.47
CA PHE A 64 -6.29 -15.24 -1.91
C PHE A 64 -7.33 -15.71 -0.91
N ASP A 65 -7.93 -16.88 -1.11
CA ASP A 65 -8.95 -17.42 -0.19
C ASP A 65 -8.39 -17.62 1.23
N SER A 66 -7.15 -18.11 1.34
CA SER A 66 -6.45 -18.26 2.62
C SER A 66 -6.11 -16.92 3.29
N GLU A 67 -5.89 -15.88 2.48
CA GLU A 67 -5.68 -14.51 3.00
C GLU A 67 -6.99 -13.93 3.53
N VAL A 68 -8.10 -14.14 2.83
CA VAL A 68 -9.45 -13.74 3.24
C VAL A 68 -9.88 -14.48 4.52
N GLU A 69 -9.73 -15.81 4.57
CA GLU A 69 -10.08 -16.61 5.75
C GLU A 69 -9.33 -16.13 7.01
N LEU A 70 -8.05 -15.79 6.86
CA LEU A 70 -7.28 -15.24 7.96
C LEU A 70 -7.78 -13.84 8.37
N LEU A 71 -8.11 -12.97 7.42
CA LEU A 71 -8.61 -11.63 7.69
C LEU A 71 -9.98 -11.66 8.37
N ASP A 72 -10.89 -12.53 7.91
CA ASP A 72 -12.21 -12.73 8.52
C ASP A 72 -12.09 -13.24 9.96
N SER A 73 -11.06 -14.04 10.27
CA SER A 73 -10.78 -14.45 11.66
C SER A 73 -10.46 -13.28 12.61
N PHE A 74 -10.07 -12.11 12.06
CA PHE A 74 -9.84 -10.90 12.83
C PHE A 74 -11.01 -9.91 12.78
N PHE A 75 -11.65 -9.77 11.62
CA PHE A 75 -12.56 -8.66 11.34
C PHE A 75 -14.01 -9.07 11.06
N GLY A 76 -14.30 -10.36 10.87
CA GLY A 76 -15.64 -10.84 10.51
C GLY A 76 -15.96 -10.61 9.04
N ASP A 77 -17.11 -10.03 8.75
CA ASP A 77 -17.72 -9.92 7.41
C ASP A 77 -17.02 -8.90 6.49
N GLY A 78 -15.80 -9.20 6.06
CA GLY A 78 -15.14 -8.43 5.01
C GLY A 78 -15.62 -8.82 3.62
N THR A 79 -15.40 -7.92 2.66
CA THR A 79 -15.70 -8.15 1.25
C THR A 79 -14.42 -8.31 0.45
N ALA A 80 -14.37 -9.36 -0.38
CA ALA A 80 -13.25 -9.67 -1.24
C ALA A 80 -13.59 -9.39 -2.71
N TYR A 81 -12.69 -8.71 -3.42
CA TYR A 81 -12.83 -8.36 -4.84
C TYR A 81 -11.60 -8.79 -5.63
N ILE A 82 -11.82 -9.16 -6.88
CA ILE A 82 -10.79 -9.41 -7.88
C ILE A 82 -11.06 -8.45 -9.04
N MET A 83 -10.10 -7.58 -9.33
CA MET A 83 -10.24 -6.54 -10.35
C MET A 83 -9.23 -6.75 -11.47
N GLY A 84 -9.70 -6.67 -12.71
CA GLY A 84 -8.88 -6.86 -13.91
C GLY A 84 -9.09 -8.21 -14.58
N PRO A 85 -8.25 -8.53 -15.58
CA PRO A 85 -8.35 -9.77 -16.35
C PRO A 85 -7.94 -11.00 -15.52
N GLU A 86 -8.23 -12.20 -16.02
CA GLU A 86 -7.92 -13.47 -15.34
C GLU A 86 -6.43 -13.64 -15.00
N LYS A 87 -5.55 -13.05 -15.82
CA LYS A 87 -4.13 -12.88 -15.54
C LYS A 87 -3.88 -11.40 -15.29
N ASP A 88 -3.01 -11.11 -14.34
CA ASP A 88 -2.66 -9.74 -13.96
C ASP A 88 -3.78 -8.96 -13.26
N CYS A 89 -4.57 -9.66 -12.46
CA CYS A 89 -5.58 -9.05 -11.61
C CYS A 89 -4.99 -8.42 -10.34
N TRP A 90 -5.83 -7.64 -9.67
CA TRP A 90 -5.59 -7.07 -8.36
C TRP A 90 -6.64 -7.59 -7.38
N TYR A 91 -6.15 -8.09 -6.25
CA TYR A 91 -6.94 -8.62 -5.15
C TYR A 91 -7.13 -7.55 -4.09
N LEU A 92 -8.35 -7.45 -3.57
CA LEU A 92 -8.72 -6.52 -2.51
C LEU A 92 -9.61 -7.20 -1.48
N TYR A 93 -9.24 -7.10 -0.22
CA TYR A 93 -10.12 -7.34 0.91
C TYR A 93 -10.35 -6.03 1.66
N THR A 94 -11.61 -5.74 1.99
CA THR A 94 -12.01 -4.50 2.64
C THR A 94 -13.24 -4.68 3.55
N LEU A 95 -13.34 -3.88 4.61
CA LEU A 95 -14.56 -3.76 5.42
C LEU A 95 -15.54 -2.72 4.88
N LEU A 96 -15.12 -1.93 3.89
CA LEU A 96 -15.96 -1.00 3.17
C LEU A 96 -16.30 -1.60 1.81
N PRO A 97 -17.56 -1.97 1.57
CA PRO A 97 -17.98 -2.41 0.25
C PRO A 97 -17.77 -1.29 -0.79
N LEU A 98 -17.46 -1.67 -2.02
CA LEU A 98 -17.27 -0.70 -3.11
C LEU A 98 -18.60 -0.03 -3.49
N GLU A 99 -18.57 1.28 -3.74
CA GLU A 99 -19.75 2.03 -4.20
C GLU A 99 -20.47 1.33 -5.36
N GLY A 100 -21.78 1.22 -5.26
CA GLY A 100 -22.63 0.56 -6.26
C GLY A 100 -22.81 -0.95 -6.09
N THR A 101 -22.21 -1.58 -5.06
CA THR A 101 -22.61 -2.94 -4.63
C THR A 101 -23.85 -2.90 -3.73
N VAL A 102 -24.56 -4.03 -3.63
CA VAL A 102 -25.70 -4.17 -2.71
C VAL A 102 -25.26 -3.91 -1.27
N ASP A 103 -24.14 -4.50 -0.85
CA ASP A 103 -23.56 -4.32 0.48
C ASP A 103 -23.21 -2.84 0.78
N ALA A 104 -22.76 -2.07 -0.22
CA ALA A 104 -22.49 -0.64 -0.04
C ALA A 104 -23.77 0.14 0.25
N LEU A 105 -24.83 -0.13 -0.50
CA LEU A 105 -26.15 0.50 -0.31
C LEU A 105 -26.79 0.13 1.03
N GLU A 106 -26.58 -1.09 1.50
CA GLU A 106 -27.05 -1.54 2.81
C GLU A 106 -26.28 -0.82 3.94
N LYS A 107 -24.95 -0.73 3.81
CA LYS A 107 -24.10 -0.06 4.80
C LYS A 107 -24.33 1.45 4.88
N GLU A 108 -24.52 2.14 3.75
CA GLU A 108 -24.89 3.56 3.72
C GLU A 108 -26.19 3.83 4.49
N ARG A 109 -27.18 2.92 4.39
CA ARG A 109 -28.45 3.02 5.12
C ARG A 109 -28.28 2.83 6.62
N GLU A 110 -27.35 1.99 7.07
CA GLU A 110 -27.05 1.78 8.48
C GLU A 110 -26.26 2.94 9.10
N GLU A 111 -25.32 3.53 8.34
CA GLU A 111 -24.50 4.66 8.81
C GLU A 111 -25.30 5.97 8.97
N ASP A 112 -26.37 6.16 8.18
CA ASP A 112 -27.30 7.31 8.33
C ASP A 112 -28.09 7.29 9.65
N GLU A 113 -28.22 6.13 10.32
CA GLU A 113 -28.95 6.00 11.60
C GLU A 113 -28.06 6.22 12.85
N ASP A 114 -26.73 6.15 12.74
CA ASP A 114 -25.76 6.32 13.84
C ASP A 114 -25.12 7.73 13.83
N ILE A 115 -25.95 8.77 13.99
CA ILE A 115 -25.55 10.18 13.97
C ILE A 115 -24.76 10.55 15.24
N GLY A 116 -23.45 10.32 15.23
CA GLY A 116 -22.54 10.73 16.33
C GLY A 116 -21.18 11.29 15.90
N TYR A 117 -20.71 11.04 14.67
CA TYR A 117 -19.42 11.53 14.19
C TYR A 117 -19.54 12.16 12.80
N SER A 118 -19.81 13.46 12.76
CA SER A 118 -19.81 14.26 11.54
C SER A 118 -18.38 14.53 11.06
N GLY A 119 -17.96 13.85 10.00
CA GLY A 119 -16.81 14.24 9.18
C GLY A 119 -15.95 13.06 8.75
N THR A 120 -16.23 12.51 7.57
CA THR A 120 -15.25 11.71 6.82
C THR A 120 -14.12 12.66 6.38
N GLU A 121 -12.90 12.46 6.90
CA GLU A 121 -11.74 13.15 6.35
C GLU A 121 -11.58 12.67 4.89
N PRO A 122 -11.42 13.56 3.90
CA PRO A 122 -11.22 13.14 2.52
C PRO A 122 -9.94 12.30 2.45
N ASP A 123 -10.08 11.07 1.96
CA ASP A 123 -8.97 10.13 1.80
C ASP A 123 -8.97 9.58 0.38
N GLN A 124 -7.81 9.60 -0.25
CA GLN A 124 -7.60 9.00 -1.57
C GLN A 124 -6.35 8.16 -1.51
N THR A 125 -6.20 7.22 -2.43
CA THR A 125 -4.99 6.42 -2.59
C THR A 125 -4.87 6.00 -4.04
N ILE A 126 -3.76 6.35 -4.68
CA ILE A 126 -3.42 5.94 -6.04
C ILE A 126 -2.24 4.98 -5.93
N GLU A 127 -2.34 3.83 -6.60
CA GLU A 127 -1.23 2.90 -6.76
C GLU A 127 -0.88 2.75 -8.25
N ILE A 128 0.38 2.96 -8.62
CA ILE A 128 0.88 2.73 -9.97
C ILE A 128 1.87 1.57 -9.91
N LEU A 129 1.51 0.45 -10.56
CA LEU A 129 2.28 -0.78 -10.60
C LEU A 129 2.82 -0.97 -12.01
N MET A 130 4.12 -0.84 -12.20
CA MET A 130 4.76 -0.85 -13.51
C MET A 130 5.57 -2.13 -13.69
N SER A 131 5.62 -2.62 -14.93
CA SER A 131 6.46 -3.74 -15.35
C SER A 131 7.10 -3.45 -16.70
N ASP A 132 8.12 -4.24 -17.06
CA ASP A 132 8.84 -4.12 -18.34
C ASP A 132 9.44 -2.72 -18.56
N LEU A 133 10.14 -2.22 -17.54
CA LEU A 133 10.74 -0.88 -17.52
C LEU A 133 11.98 -0.80 -18.41
N ASP A 134 12.29 0.41 -18.89
CA ASP A 134 13.47 0.65 -19.73
C ASP A 134 14.76 0.26 -18.96
N PRO A 135 15.55 -0.70 -19.48
CA PRO A 135 16.79 -1.13 -18.82
C PRO A 135 17.79 0.01 -18.57
N ALA A 136 17.83 1.03 -19.44
CA ALA A 136 18.72 2.17 -19.25
C ALA A 136 18.28 3.07 -18.09
N VAL A 137 16.97 3.16 -17.84
CA VAL A 137 16.44 3.86 -16.66
C VAL A 137 16.68 3.02 -15.42
N MET A 138 16.42 1.71 -15.49
CA MET A 138 16.63 0.81 -14.36
C MET A 138 18.08 0.84 -13.87
N ASP A 139 19.05 0.93 -14.78
CA ASP A 139 20.48 0.92 -14.44
C ASP A 139 20.89 1.99 -13.40
N ILE A 140 20.17 3.12 -13.34
CA ILE A 140 20.33 4.17 -12.33
C ILE A 140 20.27 3.60 -10.89
N PHE A 141 19.47 2.57 -10.66
CA PHE A 141 19.20 2.01 -9.34
C PHE A 141 20.13 0.83 -8.99
N THR A 142 21.30 0.76 -9.62
CA THR A 142 22.38 -0.17 -9.26
C THR A 142 23.51 0.55 -8.51
N ARG A 143 24.29 -0.22 -7.74
CA ARG A 143 25.55 0.25 -7.14
C ARG A 143 26.66 0.48 -8.16
N ALA A 144 26.51 -0.05 -9.38
CA ALA A 144 27.45 0.19 -10.46
C ALA A 144 27.31 1.61 -11.03
N THR A 145 26.08 2.14 -11.05
CA THR A 145 25.76 3.43 -11.70
C THR A 145 25.56 4.56 -10.70
N SER A 146 24.95 4.29 -9.54
CA SER A 146 24.77 5.28 -8.46
C SER A 146 25.58 4.90 -7.22
N ALA A 147 26.33 5.85 -6.66
CA ALA A 147 27.15 5.57 -5.48
C ALA A 147 26.28 5.44 -4.21
N ASN A 148 25.17 6.17 -4.14
CA ASN A 148 24.24 6.21 -3.00
C ASN A 148 22.80 6.52 -3.45
N ALA A 149 21.86 6.40 -2.50
CA ALA A 149 20.44 6.60 -2.75
C ALA A 149 20.12 8.03 -3.22
N ALA A 150 20.66 9.06 -2.57
CA ALA A 150 20.42 10.45 -2.94
C ALA A 150 20.85 10.79 -4.38
N GLU A 151 21.91 10.15 -4.89
CA GLU A 151 22.30 10.26 -6.30
C GLU A 151 21.27 9.60 -7.23
N ALA A 152 20.85 8.37 -6.92
CA ALA A 152 19.82 7.67 -7.69
C ALA A 152 18.50 8.47 -7.74
N THR A 153 18.08 9.04 -6.61
CA THR A 153 16.88 9.89 -6.48
C THR A 153 16.91 11.10 -7.40
N LYS A 154 18.07 11.77 -7.48
CA LYS A 154 18.24 12.96 -8.35
C LYS A 154 18.40 12.60 -9.82
N ALA A 155 19.13 11.53 -10.12
CA ALA A 155 19.42 11.09 -11.49
C ALA A 155 18.15 10.57 -12.18
N SER A 156 17.31 9.84 -11.45
CA SER A 156 16.00 9.36 -11.93
C SER A 156 14.93 10.44 -12.01
N GLY A 157 15.12 11.57 -11.31
CA GLY A 157 14.13 12.66 -11.22
C GLY A 157 13.02 12.40 -10.21
N ILE A 158 13.15 11.37 -9.35
CA ILE A 158 12.19 11.08 -8.27
C ILE A 158 12.04 12.28 -7.32
N ASP A 159 13.12 13.05 -7.11
CA ASP A 159 13.12 14.27 -6.29
C ASP A 159 12.14 15.36 -6.79
N LYS A 160 11.74 15.28 -8.05
CA LYS A 160 10.88 16.26 -8.73
C LYS A 160 9.45 15.79 -8.95
N LEU A 161 9.16 14.51 -8.71
CA LEU A 161 7.82 13.95 -8.92
C LEU A 161 6.77 14.67 -8.09
N ILE A 162 7.09 14.93 -6.82
CA ILE A 162 6.19 15.62 -5.88
C ILE A 162 7.03 16.66 -5.13
N PRO A 163 7.03 17.93 -5.57
CA PRO A 163 7.84 18.96 -4.96
C PRO A 163 7.50 19.18 -3.48
N GLY A 164 8.53 19.40 -2.65
CA GLY A 164 8.37 19.73 -1.23
C GLY A 164 8.28 18.54 -0.28
N MET A 165 8.42 17.31 -0.78
CA MET A 165 8.45 16.11 0.04
C MET A 165 9.79 15.93 0.73
N MET A 166 9.76 15.53 2.01
CA MET A 166 10.95 15.07 2.72
C MET A 166 11.16 13.59 2.36
N ILE A 167 12.28 13.31 1.70
CA ILE A 167 12.62 11.97 1.19
C ILE A 167 13.58 11.27 2.15
N ASP A 168 13.24 10.04 2.50
CA ASP A 168 14.12 9.04 3.12
C ASP A 168 14.29 7.90 2.12
N ASP A 169 15.49 7.79 1.54
CA ASP A 169 15.80 6.88 0.43
C ASP A 169 16.88 5.86 0.78
N TYR A 170 16.84 4.72 0.10
CA TYR A 170 17.80 3.64 0.28
C TYR A 170 18.09 2.94 -1.04
N LEU A 171 19.38 2.73 -1.31
CA LEU A 171 19.89 1.99 -2.47
C LEU A 171 20.44 0.66 -1.99
N PHE A 172 19.86 -0.45 -2.46
CA PHE A 172 20.27 -1.80 -2.09
C PHE A 172 21.55 -2.22 -2.82
N ASP A 173 22.15 -3.33 -2.38
CA ASP A 173 23.37 -3.91 -2.94
C ASP A 173 23.06 -5.34 -3.43
N PRO A 174 23.37 -5.69 -4.70
CA PRO A 174 24.02 -4.86 -5.73
C PRO A 174 23.10 -3.85 -6.42
N CYS A 175 21.79 -3.98 -6.26
CA CYS A 175 20.81 -3.17 -6.96
C CYS A 175 19.45 -3.17 -6.24
N GLY A 176 18.58 -2.25 -6.64
CA GLY A 176 17.27 -2.03 -6.04
C GLY A 176 17.24 -0.71 -5.28
N TYR A 177 16.06 -0.10 -5.20
CA TYR A 177 15.89 1.20 -4.55
C TYR A 177 14.53 1.26 -3.86
N SER A 178 14.48 1.90 -2.69
CA SER A 178 13.22 2.18 -1.99
C SER A 178 13.30 3.55 -1.37
N MET A 179 12.16 4.25 -1.33
CA MET A 179 12.07 5.53 -0.66
C MET A 179 10.68 5.76 -0.07
N ASN A 180 10.66 6.60 0.95
CA ASN A 180 9.46 7.21 1.51
C ASN A 180 9.58 8.72 1.36
N GLY A 181 8.52 9.36 0.87
CA GLY A 181 8.34 10.80 0.90
C GLY A 181 7.23 11.16 1.88
N VAL A 182 7.44 12.18 2.71
CA VAL A 182 6.40 12.73 3.60
C VAL A 182 6.29 14.24 3.47
N ALA A 183 5.05 14.75 3.45
CA ALA A 183 4.72 16.17 3.48
C ALA A 183 4.38 16.63 4.90
N LYS A 184 4.54 17.93 5.17
CA LYS A 184 4.14 18.52 6.46
C LYS A 184 2.62 18.50 6.70
N ASP A 185 1.83 18.45 5.63
CA ASP A 185 0.37 18.57 5.61
C ASP A 185 -0.36 17.23 5.33
N ARG A 186 0.27 16.11 5.70
CA ARG A 186 -0.29 14.72 5.73
C ARG A 186 -0.23 13.92 4.43
N GLY A 187 0.35 14.42 3.35
CA GLY A 187 0.70 13.61 2.18
C GLY A 187 1.86 12.65 2.48
N TYR A 188 1.81 11.43 1.95
CA TYR A 188 2.94 10.51 1.94
C TYR A 188 3.04 9.83 0.57
N TYR A 189 4.22 9.39 0.15
CA TYR A 189 4.32 8.43 -0.94
C TYR A 189 5.47 7.47 -0.71
N THR A 190 5.41 6.33 -1.37
CA THR A 190 6.53 5.41 -1.40
C THR A 190 6.75 4.93 -2.82
N ILE A 191 8.02 4.75 -3.18
CA ILE A 191 8.45 4.08 -4.40
C ILE A 191 9.33 2.92 -3.96
N ASP A 192 8.99 1.73 -4.45
CA ASP A 192 9.87 0.57 -4.36
C ASP A 192 10.18 0.10 -5.78
N GLU A 193 11.47 -0.04 -6.09
CA GLU A 193 11.98 -0.49 -7.37
C GLU A 193 12.78 -1.77 -7.23
N PHE A 194 12.31 -2.81 -7.93
CA PHE A 194 12.90 -4.14 -7.88
C PHE A 194 13.53 -4.50 -9.23
N PHE A 195 14.78 -4.96 -9.19
CA PHE A 195 15.43 -5.61 -10.34
C PHE A 195 14.84 -7.02 -10.57
N ASN A 196 13.67 -7.02 -11.19
CA ASN A 196 12.96 -8.10 -11.89
C ASN A 196 11.60 -7.54 -12.37
N ASP A 197 11.63 -6.36 -13.02
CA ASP A 197 10.51 -5.75 -13.74
C ASP A 197 9.32 -5.27 -12.90
N LYS A 198 9.53 -4.75 -11.67
CA LYS A 198 8.42 -4.16 -10.90
C LYS A 198 8.79 -2.87 -10.19
N VAL A 199 8.01 -1.81 -10.45
CA VAL A 199 7.97 -0.58 -9.63
C VAL A 199 6.57 -0.41 -9.07
N ALA A 200 6.48 -0.01 -7.79
CA ALA A 200 5.21 0.24 -7.13
C ALA A 200 5.22 1.61 -6.45
N TRP A 201 4.40 2.54 -6.94
CA TRP A 201 4.18 3.87 -6.37
C TRP A 201 2.84 3.92 -5.63
N LYS A 202 2.76 4.63 -4.49
CA LYS A 202 1.51 4.84 -3.73
C LYS A 202 1.39 6.28 -3.24
N HIS A 203 0.26 6.96 -3.44
CA HIS A 203 0.05 8.37 -3.02
C HIS A 203 -1.39 8.69 -2.59
N PRO A 204 -1.64 9.51 -1.55
CA PRO A 204 -2.98 9.85 -1.07
C PRO A 204 -3.52 11.24 -1.49
N ALA A 205 -3.29 11.72 -2.72
CA ALA A 205 -3.64 13.11 -3.09
C ALA A 205 -5.03 13.18 -3.70
N PRO A 206 -5.78 14.28 -3.45
CA PRO A 206 -6.85 14.69 -4.35
C PRO A 206 -6.30 14.95 -5.76
N LEU A 207 -6.88 14.30 -6.78
CA LEU A 207 -6.53 14.47 -8.21
C LEU A 207 -6.46 15.94 -8.69
N SER A 208 -7.12 16.87 -7.98
CA SER A 208 -7.07 18.31 -8.26
C SER A 208 -5.70 18.96 -8.01
N ALA A 209 -4.75 18.27 -7.36
CA ALA A 209 -3.39 18.76 -7.12
C ALA A 209 -2.38 18.37 -8.22
N LEU A 210 -2.74 17.50 -9.17
CA LEU A 210 -1.84 16.99 -10.23
C LEU A 210 -2.06 17.65 -11.60
N THR A 211 -2.96 18.63 -11.70
CA THR A 211 -3.13 19.45 -12.90
C THR A 211 -2.69 20.88 -12.64
N ARG A 212 -1.38 21.12 -12.81
CA ARG A 212 -0.84 22.37 -13.38
C ARG A 212 0.62 22.20 -13.79
#